data_AF-A0A3D0XI58-F1
#
_entry.id   AF-A0A3D0XI58-F1
#
_cell.length_a   1.000
_cell.length_b   1.000
_cell.length_c   1.000
_cell.angle_alpha   90.00
_cell.angle_beta   90.00
_cell.angle_gamma   90.00
#
_symmetry.space_group_name_H-M   'P 1'
#
loop_
_entity.id
_entity.type
_entity.pdbx_description
1 polymer ?
#
loop_
_entity_poly.entity_id
_entity_poly.type
_entity_poly.pdbx_seq_one_letter_code
_entity_poly.pdbx_strand_id
1 'polypeptide(L)'
;MNGLDRRTFLRHASLAAGSTLLLSGTKASGRAIGANNRLRIAVAGLNGRGRNHISGWLGSENVEIAYLADVDERVRASAVESVNKKVNGAYKCQGILDIRQALDDPTVDAISIAAPNHWHSLMTIWGAQAGKHVYVEKPMSHDVVEGRVAVEAQKRYGVVIQHGTQRRSDAKIAG
;
A
#
# COMPACT_ATOMS: atom_id res chain seq x y z
N MET A 1 18.64 -52.83 38.52
CA MET A 1 18.49 -51.42 38.12
C MET A 1 17.28 -51.34 37.21
N ASN A 2 16.17 -50.86 37.76
CA ASN A 2 14.82 -51.01 37.19
C ASN A 2 14.63 -50.12 35.95
N GLY A 3 14.05 -50.72 34.91
CA GLY A 3 13.77 -50.08 33.64
C GLY A 3 12.78 -48.93 33.75
N LEU A 4 12.95 -47.95 32.87
CA LEU A 4 12.06 -46.82 32.72
C LEU A 4 10.63 -47.31 32.47
N ASP A 5 9.72 -46.98 33.39
CA ASP A 5 8.32 -47.37 33.30
C ASP A 5 7.62 -46.65 32.13
N ARG A 6 6.88 -47.39 31.31
CA ARG A 6 6.19 -46.87 30.10
C ARG A 6 5.25 -45.73 30.42
N ARG A 7 4.67 -45.71 31.63
CA ARG A 7 3.80 -44.62 32.10
C ARG A 7 4.55 -43.31 32.35
N THR A 8 5.81 -43.40 32.78
CA THR A 8 6.68 -42.23 32.96
C THR A 8 7.10 -41.66 31.61
N PHE A 9 7.45 -42.51 30.64
CA PHE A 9 7.76 -42.06 29.27
C PHE A 9 6.59 -41.33 28.60
N LEU A 10 5.36 -41.86 28.70
CA LEU A 10 4.17 -41.23 28.12
C LEU A 10 3.79 -39.91 28.82
N ARG A 11 4.05 -39.77 30.12
CA ARG A 11 3.86 -38.49 30.84
C ARG A 11 4.87 -37.42 30.42
N HIS A 12 6.08 -37.79 30.04
CA HIS A 12 7.08 -36.84 29.55
C HIS A 12 6.87 -36.48 28.06
N ALA A 13 6.28 -37.37 27.25
CA ALA A 13 5.96 -37.10 25.85
C ALA A 13 4.87 -36.03 25.66
N SER A 14 3.89 -35.94 26.57
CA SER A 14 2.81 -34.94 26.49
C SER A 14 3.26 -33.51 26.85
N LEU A 15 4.38 -33.35 27.57
CA LEU A 15 4.97 -32.04 27.89
C LEU A 15 5.85 -31.48 26.76
N ALA A 16 6.33 -32.33 25.85
CA ALA A 16 7.14 -31.90 24.69
C ALA A 16 6.31 -31.55 23.45
N ALA A 17 5.07 -32.03 23.36
CA ALA A 17 4.17 -31.76 22.24
C ALA A 17 3.36 -30.45 22.37
N GLY A 18 3.36 -29.82 23.54
CA GLY A 18 2.50 -28.66 23.86
C GLY A 18 3.17 -27.29 23.77
N SER A 19 4.49 -27.20 23.57
CA SER A 19 5.23 -25.94 23.67
C SER A 19 5.70 -25.35 22.32
N THR A 20 5.33 -25.93 21.19
CA THR A 20 5.71 -25.42 19.84
C THR A 20 4.62 -24.62 19.13
N LEU A 21 3.47 -24.36 19.76
CA LEU A 21 2.32 -23.73 19.07
C LEU A 21 1.95 -22.31 19.54
N LEU A 22 2.87 -21.53 20.12
CA LEU A 22 2.61 -20.12 20.48
C LEU A 22 3.77 -19.16 20.13
N LEU A 23 4.36 -19.33 18.95
CA LEU A 23 5.23 -18.32 18.32
C LEU A 23 4.65 -17.78 17.01
N SER A 24 3.31 -17.70 16.91
CA SER A 24 2.65 -16.77 15.97
C SER A 24 2.73 -15.34 16.52
N GLY A 25 3.94 -14.87 16.77
CA GLY A 25 4.28 -13.48 17.02
C GLY A 25 4.70 -12.84 15.70
N THR A 26 3.91 -11.87 15.25
CA THR A 26 4.09 -11.05 14.06
C THR A 26 5.52 -10.50 13.94
N LYS A 27 6.34 -11.10 13.08
CA LYS A 27 7.49 -10.42 12.47
C LYS A 27 7.57 -10.81 11.02
N ALA A 28 7.40 -9.79 10.18
CA ALA A 28 7.61 -9.78 8.75
C ALA A 28 8.61 -10.84 8.31
N SER A 29 8.12 -11.86 7.60
CA SER A 29 9.00 -12.65 6.75
C SER A 29 9.61 -11.67 5.76
N GLY A 30 10.91 -11.40 5.93
CA GLY A 30 11.68 -10.64 4.96
C GLY A 30 11.59 -11.36 3.63
N ARG A 31 10.72 -10.86 2.75
CA ARG A 31 10.66 -11.31 1.35
C ARG A 31 12.02 -11.00 0.74
N ALA A 32 12.70 -12.06 0.29
CA ALA A 32 13.88 -11.94 -0.55
C ALA A 32 13.56 -10.97 -1.70
N ILE A 33 14.41 -9.94 -1.87
CA ILE A 33 14.32 -8.95 -2.95
C ILE A 33 14.72 -9.65 -4.25
N GLY A 34 13.80 -10.44 -4.81
CA GLY A 34 13.87 -11.00 -6.15
C GLY A 34 12.90 -10.27 -7.08
N ALA A 35 12.82 -10.68 -8.34
CA ALA A 35 11.94 -10.13 -9.38
C ALA A 35 10.43 -9.97 -9.00
N ASN A 36 10.04 -10.46 -7.82
CA ASN A 36 8.75 -10.29 -7.13
C ASN A 36 8.56 -8.93 -6.40
N ASN A 37 9.49 -7.98 -6.48
CA ASN A 37 9.43 -6.72 -5.70
C ASN A 37 8.90 -5.51 -6.50
N ARG A 38 7.97 -5.72 -7.44
CA ARG A 38 7.27 -4.60 -8.11
C ARG A 38 6.13 -4.13 -7.22
N LEU A 39 6.15 -2.84 -6.88
CA LEU A 39 5.07 -2.19 -6.14
C LEU A 39 3.89 -1.95 -7.09
N ARG A 40 2.77 -2.60 -6.82
CA ARG A 40 1.53 -2.39 -7.58
C ARG A 40 0.71 -1.30 -6.91
N ILE A 41 0.42 -0.24 -7.65
CA ILE A 41 -0.23 0.95 -7.10
C ILE A 41 -1.53 1.31 -7.82
N ALA A 42 -2.39 2.01 -7.10
CA ALA A 42 -3.53 2.72 -7.65
C ALA A 42 -3.31 4.24 -7.56
N VAL A 43 -3.69 4.99 -8.59
CA VAL A 43 -3.66 6.47 -8.56
C VAL A 43 -5.08 7.00 -8.56
N ALA A 44 -5.44 7.86 -7.59
CA ALA A 44 -6.75 8.49 -7.49
C ALA A 44 -6.68 9.98 -7.83
N GLY A 45 -7.55 10.44 -8.73
CA GLY A 45 -7.53 11.80 -9.27
C GLY A 45 -6.48 11.92 -10.38
N LEU A 46 -6.93 12.10 -11.63
CA LEU A 46 -6.07 11.87 -12.81
C LEU A 46 -5.81 13.13 -13.64
N ASN A 47 -6.33 14.29 -13.21
CA ASN A 47 -6.01 15.60 -13.79
C ASN A 47 -4.87 16.28 -13.04
N GLY A 48 -4.31 17.35 -13.62
CA GLY A 48 -3.31 18.21 -12.95
C GLY A 48 -2.18 17.40 -12.30
N ARG A 49 -2.13 17.41 -10.96
CA ARG A 49 -1.14 16.66 -10.16
C ARG A 49 -1.19 15.14 -10.38
N GLY A 50 -2.36 14.57 -10.63
CA GLY A 50 -2.52 13.17 -10.99
C GLY A 50 -1.70 12.76 -12.22
N ARG A 51 -1.63 13.62 -13.24
CA ARG A 51 -0.77 13.38 -14.42
C ARG A 51 0.71 13.33 -14.05
N ASN A 52 1.14 14.19 -13.12
CA ASN A 52 2.51 14.18 -12.62
C ASN A 52 2.81 12.92 -11.79
N HIS A 53 1.84 12.44 -10.98
CA HIS A 53 1.98 11.19 -10.25
C HIS A 53 2.15 10.02 -11.24
N ILE A 54 1.25 9.90 -12.23
CA ILE A 54 1.34 8.86 -13.26
C ILE A 54 2.70 8.90 -13.95
N SER A 55 3.14 10.09 -14.38
CA SER A 55 4.45 10.24 -15.04
C SER A 55 5.62 9.88 -14.14
N GLY A 56 5.59 10.27 -12.86
CA GLY A 56 6.66 9.95 -11.91
C GLY A 56 6.74 8.45 -11.61
N TRP A 57 5.59 7.79 -11.44
CA TRP A 57 5.52 6.36 -11.18
C TRP A 57 5.93 5.53 -12.40
N LEU A 58 5.55 5.95 -13.62
CA LEU A 58 6.03 5.32 -14.85
C LEU A 58 7.55 5.47 -15.05
N GLY A 59 8.17 6.49 -14.45
CA GLY A 59 9.62 6.68 -14.46
C GLY A 59 10.36 5.86 -13.40
N SER A 60 9.65 5.11 -12.56
CA SER A 60 10.25 4.31 -11.47
C SER A 60 10.41 2.85 -11.90
N GLU A 61 11.61 2.28 -11.75
CA GLU A 61 11.96 0.95 -12.29
C GLU A 61 11.14 -0.22 -11.70
N ASN A 62 10.58 -0.04 -10.50
CA ASN A 62 9.91 -1.09 -9.72
C ASN A 62 8.46 -0.76 -9.36
N VAL A 63 7.75 0.02 -10.20
CA VAL A 63 6.35 0.38 -9.96
C VAL A 63 5.47 -0.06 -11.14
N GLU A 64 4.32 -0.65 -10.83
CA GLU A 64 3.25 -0.94 -11.78
C GLU A 64 2.01 -0.16 -11.39
N ILE A 65 1.44 0.59 -12.34
CA ILE A 65 0.16 1.26 -12.13
C ILE A 65 -0.96 0.26 -12.48
N ALA A 66 -1.48 -0.43 -11.48
CA ALA A 66 -2.55 -1.42 -11.65
C ALA A 66 -3.90 -0.73 -11.93
N TYR A 67 -4.17 0.38 -11.23
CA TYR A 67 -5.46 1.08 -11.31
C TYR A 67 -5.32 2.60 -11.42
N LEU A 68 -6.21 3.19 -12.22
CA LEU A 68 -6.43 4.63 -12.29
C LEU A 68 -7.88 4.92 -11.90
N ALA A 69 -8.07 5.67 -10.82
CA ALA A 69 -9.37 6.01 -10.26
C ALA A 69 -9.74 7.47 -10.54
N ASP A 70 -10.85 7.68 -11.24
CA ASP A 70 -11.47 9.00 -11.43
C ASP A 70 -12.97 8.81 -11.67
N VAL A 71 -13.78 9.75 -11.19
CA VAL A 71 -15.23 9.73 -11.40
C VAL A 71 -15.59 10.11 -12.83
N ASP A 72 -14.76 10.94 -13.48
CA ASP A 72 -14.94 11.32 -14.88
C ASP A 72 -14.44 10.21 -15.81
N GLU A 73 -15.37 9.59 -16.53
CA GLU A 73 -15.08 8.51 -17.46
C GLU A 73 -14.13 8.92 -18.59
N ARG A 74 -14.25 10.16 -19.11
CA ARG A 74 -13.41 10.64 -20.20
C ARG A 74 -11.97 10.78 -19.75
N VAL A 75 -11.77 11.35 -18.56
CA VAL A 75 -10.46 11.50 -17.94
C VAL A 75 -9.84 10.12 -17.69
N ARG A 76 -10.62 9.21 -17.11
CA ARG A 76 -10.19 7.84 -16.80
C ARG A 76 -9.81 7.05 -18.05
N ALA A 77 -10.65 7.05 -19.08
CA ALA A 77 -10.39 6.33 -20.33
C ALA A 77 -9.11 6.83 -21.01
N SER A 78 -8.94 8.15 -21.13
CA SER A 78 -7.75 8.75 -21.73
C SER A 78 -6.47 8.44 -20.95
N ALA A 79 -6.52 8.47 -19.62
CA ALA A 79 -5.37 8.15 -18.78
C ALA A 79 -4.96 6.67 -18.91
N VAL A 80 -5.94 5.75 -18.89
CA VAL A 80 -5.71 4.31 -19.05
C VAL A 80 -5.10 3.98 -20.40
N GLU A 81 -5.62 4.57 -21.48
CA GLU A 81 -5.06 4.42 -22.82
C GLU A 81 -3.59 4.89 -22.87
N SER A 82 -3.31 6.08 -22.31
CA SER A 82 -1.95 6.64 -22.28
C SER A 82 -0.98 5.73 -21.50
N VAL A 83 -1.39 5.22 -20.34
CA VAL A 83 -0.57 4.32 -19.52
C VAL A 83 -0.34 3.00 -20.25
N ASN A 84 -1.39 2.35 -20.74
CA ASN A 84 -1.28 1.05 -21.43
C ASN A 84 -0.41 1.14 -22.69
N LYS A 85 -0.46 2.25 -23.44
CA LYS A 85 0.43 2.50 -24.57
C LYS A 85 1.91 2.57 -24.15
N LYS A 86 2.21 3.27 -23.05
CA LYS A 86 3.58 3.47 -22.57
C LYS A 86 4.21 2.19 -22.00
N VAL A 87 3.42 1.39 -21.29
CA VAL A 87 3.90 0.14 -20.69
C VAL A 87 4.03 -0.99 -21.72
N ASN A 88 3.47 -0.81 -22.92
CA ASN A 88 3.63 -1.69 -24.09
C ASN A 88 3.46 -3.18 -23.77
N GLY A 89 2.40 -3.52 -23.01
CA GLY A 89 2.08 -4.89 -22.65
C GLY A 89 2.85 -5.47 -21.46
N ALA A 90 3.76 -4.72 -20.81
CA ALA A 90 4.48 -5.18 -19.62
C ALA A 90 3.52 -5.54 -18.46
N TYR A 91 2.43 -4.78 -18.32
CA TYR A 91 1.32 -5.08 -17.42
C TYR A 91 0.04 -4.40 -17.93
N LYS A 92 -1.11 -4.74 -17.34
CA LYS A 92 -2.41 -4.14 -17.67
C LYS A 92 -2.83 -3.12 -16.61
N CYS A 93 -3.00 -1.87 -17.02
CA CYS A 93 -3.61 -0.82 -16.21
C CYS A 93 -5.13 -0.79 -16.45
N GLN A 94 -5.91 -0.72 -15.38
CA GLN A 94 -7.38 -0.68 -15.42
C GLN A 94 -7.92 0.66 -14.92
N GLY A 95 -8.99 1.14 -15.54
CA GLY A 95 -9.73 2.30 -15.06
C GLY A 95 -10.84 1.86 -14.10
N ILE A 96 -10.90 2.44 -12.91
CA ILE A 96 -11.98 2.23 -11.94
C ILE A 96 -12.67 3.56 -11.60
N LEU A 97 -13.97 3.52 -11.35
CA LEU A 97 -14.72 4.71 -10.92
C LEU A 97 -14.42 5.05 -9.45
N ASP A 98 -14.20 4.03 -8.63
CA ASP A 98 -14.08 4.14 -7.19
C ASP A 98 -12.79 3.49 -6.70
N ILE A 99 -11.98 4.25 -5.98
CA ILE A 99 -10.69 3.78 -5.45
C ILE A 99 -10.82 2.57 -4.53
N ARG A 100 -11.99 2.37 -3.89
CA ARG A 100 -12.24 1.22 -3.01
C ARG A 100 -12.08 -0.13 -3.73
N GLN A 101 -12.33 -0.17 -5.04
CA GLN A 101 -12.06 -1.38 -5.85
C GLN A 101 -10.57 -1.77 -5.82
N ALA A 102 -9.66 -0.79 -5.75
CA ALA A 102 -8.23 -1.04 -5.62
C ALA A 102 -7.83 -1.38 -4.16
N LEU A 103 -8.58 -0.90 -3.17
CA LEU A 103 -8.36 -1.25 -1.77
C LEU A 103 -8.72 -2.72 -1.49
N ASP A 104 -9.75 -3.22 -2.17
CA ASP A 104 -10.20 -4.61 -2.07
C ASP A 104 -9.30 -5.60 -2.83
N ASP A 105 -8.48 -5.13 -3.78
CA ASP A 105 -7.52 -5.97 -4.49
C ASP A 105 -6.32 -6.30 -3.58
N PRO A 106 -6.11 -7.57 -3.19
CA PRO A 106 -4.98 -7.97 -2.34
C PRO A 106 -3.62 -7.82 -3.04
N THR A 107 -3.59 -7.67 -4.37
CA THR A 107 -2.37 -7.48 -5.16
C THR A 107 -1.91 -6.02 -5.23
N VAL A 108 -2.73 -5.06 -4.79
CA VAL A 108 -2.33 -3.63 -4.71
C VAL A 108 -1.60 -3.40 -3.40
N ASP A 109 -0.42 -2.81 -3.46
CA ASP A 109 0.42 -2.52 -2.30
C ASP A 109 0.21 -1.10 -1.76
N ALA A 110 -0.06 -0.13 -2.65
CA ALA A 110 -0.16 1.27 -2.28
C ALA A 110 -1.18 2.07 -3.10
N ILE A 111 -1.65 3.18 -2.54
CA ILE A 111 -2.45 4.19 -3.24
C ILE A 111 -1.70 5.53 -3.31
N SER A 112 -1.88 6.24 -4.41
CA SER A 112 -1.32 7.55 -4.69
C SER A 112 -2.47 8.54 -4.93
N ILE A 113 -2.70 9.45 -4.00
CA ILE A 113 -3.87 10.33 -3.96
C ILE A 113 -3.50 11.72 -4.49
N ALA A 114 -4.18 12.14 -5.55
CA ALA A 114 -4.14 13.47 -6.15
C ALA A 114 -5.57 13.98 -6.47
N ALA A 115 -6.58 13.44 -5.77
CA ALA A 115 -7.97 13.87 -5.81
C ALA A 115 -8.14 15.29 -5.21
N PRO A 116 -9.33 15.92 -5.27
CA PRO A 116 -9.55 17.18 -4.55
C PRO A 116 -9.28 17.06 -3.04
N ASN A 117 -8.79 18.13 -2.42
CA ASN A 117 -8.27 18.15 -1.04
C ASN A 117 -9.21 17.51 0.01
N HIS A 118 -10.53 17.66 -0.14
CA HIS A 118 -11.52 17.10 0.80
C HIS A 118 -11.57 15.56 0.81
N TRP A 119 -10.91 14.88 -0.14
CA TRP A 119 -10.78 13.43 -0.18
C TRP A 119 -9.48 12.92 0.44
N HIS A 120 -8.48 13.77 0.68
CA HIS A 120 -7.14 13.33 1.05
C HIS A 120 -7.10 12.55 2.36
N SER A 121 -7.64 13.13 3.44
CA SER A 121 -7.70 12.50 4.76
C SER A 121 -8.48 11.18 4.71
N LEU A 122 -9.66 11.21 4.09
CA LEU A 122 -10.56 10.06 4.01
C LEU A 122 -9.94 8.89 3.24
N MET A 123 -9.42 9.14 2.03
CA MET A 123 -8.77 8.11 1.22
C MET A 123 -7.49 7.59 1.88
N THR A 124 -6.76 8.45 2.60
CA THR A 124 -5.59 8.00 3.38
C THR A 124 -6.00 7.02 4.49
N ILE A 125 -7.05 7.36 5.25
CA ILE A 125 -7.54 6.51 6.33
C ILE A 125 -8.05 5.18 5.76
N TRP A 126 -8.79 5.20 4.64
CA TRP A 126 -9.22 3.99 3.95
C TRP A 126 -8.05 3.13 3.46
N GLY A 127 -7.02 3.76 2.87
CA GLY A 127 -5.80 3.07 2.46
C GLY A 127 -5.15 2.36 3.64
N ALA A 128 -4.97 3.06 4.77
CA ALA A 128 -4.42 2.47 5.99
C ALA A 128 -5.29 1.32 6.52
N GLN A 129 -6.61 1.49 6.57
CA GLN A 129 -7.55 0.45 6.99
C GLN A 129 -7.47 -0.81 6.13
N ALA A 130 -7.25 -0.65 4.83
CA ALA A 130 -7.07 -1.74 3.88
C ALA A 130 -5.64 -2.30 3.85
N GLY A 131 -4.75 -1.86 4.74
CA GLY A 131 -3.36 -2.31 4.81
C GLY A 131 -2.49 -1.82 3.65
N LYS A 132 -2.91 -0.78 2.93
CA LYS A 132 -2.20 -0.20 1.78
C LYS A 132 -1.31 0.95 2.22
N HIS A 133 -0.12 1.05 1.65
CA HIS A 133 0.70 2.25 1.80
C HIS A 133 0.07 3.44 1.07
N VAL A 134 0.33 4.65 1.54
CA VAL A 134 -0.33 5.86 1.01
C VAL A 134 0.71 6.92 0.67
N TYR A 135 0.68 7.41 -0.56
CA TYR A 135 1.24 8.70 -0.93
C TYR A 135 0.08 9.66 -1.21
N VAL A 136 0.11 10.88 -0.65
CA VAL A 136 -1.02 11.81 -0.72
C VAL A 136 -0.55 13.23 -0.92
N GLU A 137 -1.14 13.95 -1.88
CA GLU A 137 -0.79 15.34 -2.17
C GLU A 137 -1.02 16.29 -0.99
N LYS A 138 -0.33 17.42 -1.08
CA LYS A 138 -0.58 18.56 -0.20
C LYS A 138 -1.82 19.34 -0.65
N PRO A 139 -2.60 19.92 0.29
CA PRO A 139 -2.52 19.72 1.74
C PRO A 139 -3.04 18.34 2.15
N MET A 140 -2.43 17.71 3.15
CA MET A 140 -2.82 16.39 3.68
C MET A 140 -4.28 16.30 4.12
N SER A 141 -4.79 17.36 4.73
CA SER A 141 -6.10 17.39 5.36
C SER A 141 -6.72 18.78 5.25
N HIS A 142 -8.04 18.86 5.42
CA HIS A 142 -8.74 20.15 5.47
C HIS A 142 -8.56 20.83 6.83
N ASP A 143 -8.50 20.04 7.90
CA ASP A 143 -8.27 20.52 9.26
C ASP A 143 -7.24 19.67 10.03
N VAL A 144 -6.91 20.12 11.23
CA VAL A 144 -5.92 19.46 12.10
C VAL A 144 -6.44 18.15 12.69
N VAL A 145 -7.75 18.04 12.92
CA VAL A 145 -8.37 16.83 13.50
C VAL A 145 -8.27 15.69 12.50
N GLU A 146 -8.66 15.90 11.25
CA GLU A 146 -8.50 14.94 10.16
C GLU A 146 -7.06 14.45 10.03
N GLY A 147 -6.10 15.39 10.08
CA GLY A 147 -4.67 15.05 10.03
C GLY A 147 -4.23 14.17 11.20
N ARG A 148 -4.72 14.44 12.42
CA ARG A 148 -4.48 13.59 13.60
C ARG A 148 -5.08 12.21 13.42
N VAL A 149 -6.28 12.09 12.86
CA VAL A 149 -6.90 10.78 12.58
C VAL A 149 -6.07 9.98 11.58
N ALA A 150 -5.52 10.62 10.55
CA ALA A 150 -4.61 9.94 9.61
C ALA A 150 -3.33 9.43 10.28
N VAL A 151 -2.76 10.18 11.22
CA VAL A 151 -1.60 9.75 12.03
C VAL A 151 -1.96 8.56 12.93
N GLU A 152 -3.12 8.59 13.58
CA GLU A 152 -3.57 7.45 14.40
C GLU A 152 -3.86 6.21 13.55
N ALA A 153 -4.41 6.38 12.34
CA ALA A 153 -4.59 5.29 11.38
C ALA A 153 -3.23 4.68 10.98
N GLN A 154 -2.23 5.53 10.67
CA GLN A 154 -0.86 5.08 10.36
C GLN A 154 -0.31 4.20 11.48
N LYS A 155 -0.39 4.65 12.73
CA LYS A 155 0.10 3.90 13.90
C LYS A 155 -0.66 2.60 14.10
N ARG A 156 -1.99 2.63 13.93
CA ARG A 156 -2.86 1.47 14.16
C ARG A 156 -2.64 0.35 13.15
N TYR A 157 -2.48 0.70 11.87
CA TYR A 157 -2.41 -0.27 10.78
C TYR A 157 -0.98 -0.58 10.32
N GLY A 158 0.02 0.16 10.81
CA GLY A 158 1.43 -0.13 10.54
C GLY A 158 1.86 0.10 9.09
N VAL A 159 1.12 0.92 8.34
CA VAL A 159 1.44 1.28 6.95
C VAL A 159 2.34 2.51 6.87
N VAL A 160 3.02 2.69 5.73
CA VAL A 160 3.71 3.94 5.40
C VAL A 160 2.71 4.95 4.84
N ILE A 161 2.73 6.17 5.37
CA ILE A 161 1.97 7.32 4.84
C ILE A 161 2.95 8.46 4.56
N GLN A 162 3.06 8.85 3.29
CA GLN A 162 3.93 9.91 2.81
C GLN A 162 3.10 11.09 2.30
N HIS A 163 3.23 12.22 2.98
CA HIS A 163 2.64 13.48 2.52
C HIS A 163 3.52 14.13 1.44
N GLY A 164 2.90 14.50 0.32
CA GLY A 164 3.51 15.03 -0.90
C GLY A 164 4.06 16.45 -0.76
N THR A 165 4.91 16.70 0.23
CA THR A 165 5.68 17.94 0.36
C THR A 165 7.00 17.77 -0.41
N GLN A 166 6.93 17.70 -1.74
CA GLN A 166 8.02 17.18 -2.60
C GLN A 166 9.34 17.95 -2.44
N ARG A 167 9.26 19.25 -2.12
CA ARG A 167 10.43 20.10 -1.88
C ARG A 167 11.33 19.62 -0.74
N ARG A 168 10.82 18.80 0.19
CA ARG A 168 11.62 18.19 1.26
C ARG A 168 12.46 16.99 0.81
N SER A 169 12.30 16.55 -0.44
CA SER A 169 13.07 15.44 -1.03
C SER A 169 13.76 15.86 -2.32
N ASP A 170 13.75 17.15 -2.65
CA ASP A 170 14.45 17.73 -3.79
C ASP A 170 15.91 17.95 -3.40
N ALA A 171 16.84 17.20 -4.00
CA ALA A 171 18.28 17.28 -3.68
C ALA A 171 18.88 18.68 -3.84
N LYS A 172 18.27 19.55 -4.67
CA LYS A 172 18.74 20.93 -4.83
C LYS A 172 18.32 21.85 -3.68
N ILE A 173 17.42 21.40 -2.83
CA ILE A 173 16.77 22.20 -1.77
C ILE A 173 17.00 21.59 -0.39
N ALA A 174 16.91 20.26 -0.29
CA ALA A 174 16.97 19.52 0.96
C ALA A 174 18.40 19.24 1.46
N GLY A 175 19.43 19.52 0.64
CA GLY A 175 20.85 19.29 0.96
C GLY A 175 21.47 18.20 0.11
#